data_AF-A0A495IV08-F1
#
_entry.id   AF-A0A495IV08-F1
#
_cell.length_a   1.000
_cell.length_b   1.000
_cell.length_c   1.000
_cell.angle_alpha   90.00
_cell.angle_beta   90.00
_cell.angle_gamma   90.00
#
_symmetry.space_group_name_H-M   'P 1'
#
loop_
_entity.id
_entity.type
_entity.pdbx_description
1 polymer ?
#
loop_
_entity_poly.entity_id
_entity_poly.type
_entity_poly.pdbx_seq_one_letter_code
_entity_poly.pdbx_strand_id
1 'polypeptide(L)'
;MGCCVNVIAEVSQILTFAPMLKRFTAILLLITLISSNFSLFMVYAGFEMNHQYIAETLCINRSRPWMHCNGKCYFMKKIHQAEENEKKQEAKDNLNRLEVSFFQEPFQFTSIAPSILEKVISTFPAYTYQYSSRYINTIFRPPKFTV
;
A
#
# COMPACT_ATOMS: atom_id res chain seq x y z
N MET A 1 -3.10 19.35 44.88
CA MET A 1 -3.63 19.69 43.54
C MET A 1 -2.59 19.61 42.42
N GLY A 2 -1.28 19.76 42.68
CA GLY A 2 -0.23 19.72 41.64
C GLY A 2 -0.03 18.39 40.91
N CYS A 3 -0.17 17.23 41.57
CA CYS A 3 0.01 15.92 40.91
C CYS A 3 -1.04 15.65 39.81
N CYS A 4 -2.29 16.05 40.01
CA CYS A 4 -3.35 15.80 39.03
C CYS A 4 -3.16 16.62 37.76
N VAL A 5 -2.62 17.84 37.85
CA VAL A 5 -2.40 18.72 36.69
C VAL A 5 -1.27 18.19 35.79
N ASN A 6 -0.20 17.66 36.38
CA ASN A 6 0.90 17.04 35.61
C ASN A 6 0.47 15.74 34.93
N VAL A 7 -0.32 14.89 35.59
CA VAL A 7 -0.83 13.65 34.99
C VAL A 7 -1.78 13.93 33.82
N ILE A 8 -2.63 14.97 33.93
CA ILE A 8 -3.53 15.37 32.84
C ILE A 8 -2.74 15.97 31.66
N ALA A 9 -1.69 16.75 31.93
CA ALA A 9 -0.81 17.30 30.90
C ALA A 9 -0.06 16.20 30.13
N GLU A 10 0.52 15.22 30.83
CA GLU A 10 1.22 14.08 30.21
C GLU A 10 0.27 13.20 29.39
N VAL A 11 -0.93 12.89 29.92
CA VAL A 11 -1.94 12.11 29.19
C VAL A 11 -2.43 12.87 27.94
N SER A 12 -2.58 14.19 28.01
CA SER A 12 -2.94 15.04 26.85
C SER A 12 -1.84 15.10 25.79
N GLN A 13 -0.56 15.15 26.21
CA GLN A 13 0.60 15.06 25.31
C GLN A 13 0.66 13.69 24.64
N ILE A 14 0.46 12.59 25.38
CA ILE A 14 0.43 11.23 24.82
C ILE A 14 -0.75 11.05 23.83
N LEU A 15 -1.94 11.57 24.17
CA LEU A 15 -3.13 11.49 23.31
C LEU A 15 -3.00 12.30 22.01
N THR A 16 -2.22 13.38 22.01
CA THR A 16 -1.98 14.24 20.83
C THR A 16 -0.77 13.79 20.01
N PHE A 17 0.24 13.19 20.64
CA PHE A 17 1.43 12.67 19.97
C PHE A 17 1.13 11.42 19.14
N ALA A 18 0.27 10.52 19.64
CA ALA A 18 -0.12 9.31 18.92
C ALA A 18 -0.79 9.57 17.54
N PRO A 19 -1.77 10.48 17.38
CA PRO A 19 -2.34 10.79 16.07
C PRO A 19 -1.39 11.59 15.16
N MET A 20 -0.53 12.46 15.72
CA MET A 20 0.48 13.20 14.95
C MET A 20 1.56 12.28 14.40
N LEU A 21 2.02 11.32 15.21
CA LEU A 21 2.96 10.27 14.79
C LEU A 21 2.33 9.35 13.74
N LYS A 22 1.05 8.96 13.89
CA LYS A 22 0.32 8.18 12.87
C LYS A 22 0.17 8.93 11.54
N ARG A 23 -0.08 10.24 11.57
CA ARG A 23 -0.12 11.08 10.37
C ARG A 23 1.26 11.19 9.73
N PHE A 24 2.30 11.37 10.53
CA PHE A 24 3.67 11.44 10.04
C PHE A 24 4.11 10.11 9.41
N THR A 25 3.86 8.98 10.05
CA THR A 25 4.15 7.66 9.47
C THR A 25 3.35 7.41 8.19
N ALA A 26 2.08 7.83 8.13
CA ALA A 26 1.28 7.72 6.92
C ALA A 26 1.83 8.60 5.77
N ILE A 27 2.25 9.84 6.06
CA ILE A 27 2.88 10.73 5.07
C ILE A 27 4.21 10.15 4.58
N LEU A 28 5.04 9.63 5.50
CA LEU A 28 6.28 8.96 5.13
C LEU A 28 6.02 7.75 4.23
N LEU A 29 5.06 6.89 4.57
CA LEU A 29 4.67 5.75 3.73
C LEU A 29 4.24 6.20 2.33
N LEU A 30 3.41 7.24 2.22
CA LEU A 30 3.02 7.82 0.94
C LEU A 30 4.22 8.32 0.12
N ILE A 31 5.14 9.06 0.75
CA ILE A 31 6.36 9.54 0.10
C ILE A 31 7.21 8.36 -0.39
N THR A 32 7.40 7.31 0.43
CA THR A 32 8.19 6.14 0.03
C THR A 32 7.57 5.42 -1.17
N LEU A 33 6.24 5.26 -1.22
CA LEU A 33 5.54 4.64 -2.34
C LEU A 33 5.68 5.45 -3.63
N ILE A 34 5.57 6.78 -3.54
CA ILE A 34 5.78 7.68 -4.69
C ILE A 34 7.25 7.63 -5.13
N SER A 35 8.19 7.60 -4.19
CA SER A 35 9.63 7.57 -4.47
C SER A 35 10.08 6.30 -5.21
N SER A 36 9.33 5.20 -5.06
CA SER A 36 9.59 3.93 -5.74
C SER A 36 9.58 4.05 -7.27
N ASN A 37 8.96 5.09 -7.83
CA ASN A 37 8.77 5.25 -9.28
C ASN A 37 9.62 6.41 -9.87
N PHE A 38 10.75 6.76 -9.24
CA PHE A 38 11.58 7.90 -9.65
C PHE A 38 12.52 7.64 -10.85
N SER A 39 12.48 6.46 -11.48
CA SER A 39 13.38 6.06 -12.57
C SER A 39 13.39 7.07 -13.72
N LEU A 40 12.21 7.42 -14.23
CA LEU A 40 12.05 8.34 -15.35
C LEU A 40 12.40 9.79 -14.96
N PHE A 41 12.08 10.18 -13.72
CA PHE A 41 12.43 11.49 -13.20
C PHE A 41 13.95 11.69 -13.17
N MET A 42 14.71 10.69 -12.73
CA MET A 42 16.19 10.76 -12.75
C MET A 42 16.74 10.88 -14.17
N VAL A 43 16.17 10.16 -15.15
CA VAL A 43 16.59 10.26 -16.56
C VAL A 43 16.36 11.68 -17.10
N TYR A 44 15.21 12.28 -16.78
CA TYR A 44 14.90 13.66 -17.18
C TYR A 44 15.81 14.68 -16.50
N ALA A 45 15.96 14.60 -15.17
CA ALA A 45 16.82 15.51 -14.41
C ALA A 45 18.28 15.44 -14.90
N GLY A 46 18.80 14.24 -15.15
CA GLY A 46 20.15 14.05 -15.69
C GLY A 46 20.33 14.59 -17.11
N PHE A 47 19.27 14.56 -17.94
CA PHE A 47 19.29 15.18 -19.26
C PHE A 47 19.33 16.70 -19.17
N GLU A 48 18.51 17.31 -18.32
CA GLU A 48 18.42 18.77 -18.18
C GLU A 48 19.73 19.35 -17.59
N MET A 49 20.24 18.75 -16.50
CA MET A 49 21.47 19.24 -15.84
C MET A 49 22.70 19.18 -16.76
N ASN A 50 22.74 18.22 -17.70
CA ASN A 50 23.87 18.00 -18.60
C ASN A 50 23.53 18.32 -20.06
N HIS A 51 22.48 19.10 -20.32
CA HIS A 51 21.90 19.27 -21.65
C HIS A 51 22.93 19.73 -22.69
N GLN A 52 23.79 20.69 -22.33
CA GLN A 52 24.85 21.21 -23.22
C GLN A 52 25.85 20.12 -23.61
N TYR A 53 26.42 19.42 -22.63
CA TYR A 53 27.34 18.31 -22.86
C TYR A 53 26.71 17.21 -23.74
N ILE A 54 25.44 16.89 -23.48
CA ILE A 54 24.71 15.88 -24.25
C ILE A 54 24.53 16.34 -25.71
N ALA A 55 24.15 17.59 -25.94
CA ALA A 55 23.96 18.15 -27.27
C ALA A 55 25.27 18.19 -28.08
N GLU A 56 26.38 18.56 -27.43
CA GLU A 56 27.67 18.76 -28.10
C GLU A 56 28.44 17.46 -28.32
N THR A 57 28.41 16.54 -27.35
CA THR A 57 29.28 15.35 -27.34
C THR A 57 28.52 14.06 -27.66
N LEU A 58 27.34 13.88 -27.07
CA LEU A 58 26.61 12.60 -27.11
C LEU A 58 25.54 12.53 -28.20
N CYS A 59 25.09 13.67 -28.72
CA CYS A 59 24.10 13.72 -29.79
C CYS A 59 24.69 13.16 -31.10
N ILE A 60 24.02 12.18 -31.70
CA ILE A 60 24.43 11.60 -32.99
C ILE A 60 24.15 12.56 -34.16
N ASN A 61 23.20 13.48 -33.97
CA ASN A 61 22.79 14.46 -34.97
C ASN A 61 23.48 15.83 -34.79
N ARG A 62 24.54 15.91 -33.98
CA ARG A 62 25.28 17.16 -33.73
C ARG A 62 25.84 17.82 -34.99
N SER A 63 26.15 17.04 -36.03
CA SER A 63 26.60 17.52 -37.34
C SER A 63 25.48 18.04 -38.24
N ARG A 64 24.22 17.97 -37.79
CA ARG A 64 23.02 18.32 -38.56
C ARG A 64 22.18 19.37 -37.81
N PRO A 65 22.67 20.62 -37.67
CA PRO A 65 22.04 21.65 -36.85
C PRO A 65 20.63 22.03 -37.33
N TRP A 66 20.36 21.90 -38.63
CA TRP A 66 19.03 22.18 -39.22
C TRP A 66 17.90 21.27 -38.69
N MET A 67 18.24 20.15 -38.04
CA MET A 67 17.23 19.25 -37.45
C MET A 67 16.83 19.65 -36.02
N HIS A 68 17.51 20.64 -35.41
CA HIS A 68 17.23 21.12 -34.05
C HIS A 68 17.10 19.97 -33.02
N CYS A 69 17.97 18.95 -33.16
CA CYS A 69 17.90 17.74 -32.34
C CYS A 69 18.29 18.02 -30.89
N ASN A 70 19.36 18.78 -30.65
CA ASN A 70 19.78 19.26 -29.33
C ASN A 70 19.79 18.14 -28.26
N GLY A 71 20.37 16.98 -28.56
CA GLY A 71 20.45 15.87 -27.60
C GLY A 71 19.17 15.03 -27.43
N LYS A 72 18.03 15.39 -28.04
CA LYS A 72 16.76 14.64 -27.95
C LYS A 72 16.88 13.17 -28.37
N CYS A 73 17.74 12.85 -29.33
CA CYS A 73 18.00 11.47 -29.74
C CYS A 73 18.61 10.62 -28.61
N TYR A 74 19.50 11.22 -27.83
CA TYR A 74 20.14 10.56 -26.69
C TYR A 74 19.13 10.37 -25.55
N PHE A 75 18.35 11.42 -25.27
CA PHE A 75 17.28 11.36 -24.27
C PHE A 75 16.28 10.24 -24.56
N MET A 76 15.78 10.17 -25.80
CA MET A 76 14.85 9.11 -26.22
C MET A 76 15.44 7.72 -26.05
N LYS A 77 16.73 7.54 -26.39
CA LYS A 77 17.44 6.27 -26.18
C LYS A 77 17.49 5.89 -24.69
N LYS A 78 17.68 6.86 -23.78
CA LYS A 78 17.70 6.62 -22.34
C LYS A 78 16.32 6.28 -21.78
N ILE A 79 15.26 6.91 -22.27
CA ILE A 79 13.88 6.54 -21.93
C ILE A 79 13.61 5.08 -22.31
N HIS A 80 13.85 4.71 -23.56
CA HIS A 80 13.62 3.33 -24.01
C HIS A 80 14.45 2.31 -23.25
N GLN A 81 15.70 2.65 -22.91
CA GLN A 81 16.53 1.80 -22.08
C GLN A 81 15.93 1.60 -20.67
N ALA A 82 15.37 2.65 -20.07
CA ALA A 82 14.71 2.56 -18.76
C ALA A 82 13.45 1.66 -18.84
N GLU A 83 12.59 1.87 -19.84
CA GLU A 83 11.39 1.05 -20.06
C GLU A 83 11.73 -0.44 -20.30
N GLU A 84 12.78 -0.73 -21.06
CA GLU A 84 13.20 -2.10 -21.33
C GLU A 84 13.74 -2.78 -20.06
N ASN A 85 14.48 -2.04 -19.23
CA ASN A 85 14.98 -2.54 -17.95
C ASN A 85 13.83 -2.83 -16.98
N GLU A 86 12.82 -1.96 -16.92
CA GLU A 86 11.61 -2.17 -16.11
C GLU A 86 10.88 -3.45 -16.54
N LYS A 87 10.63 -3.62 -17.85
CA LYS A 87 10.00 -4.85 -18.39
C LYS A 87 10.79 -6.12 -18.08
N LYS A 88 12.12 -6.07 -18.19
CA LYS A 88 12.99 -7.22 -17.85
C LYS A 88 12.92 -7.55 -16.36
N GLN A 89 12.89 -6.53 -15.51
CA GLN A 89 12.76 -6.71 -14.07
C GLN A 89 11.40 -7.32 -13.70
N GLU A 90 10.30 -6.81 -14.29
CA GLU A 90 8.96 -7.38 -14.12
C GLU A 90 8.89 -8.85 -14.54
N ALA A 91 9.49 -9.20 -15.68
CA ALA A 91 9.55 -10.59 -16.14
C ALA A 91 10.31 -11.49 -15.15
N LYS A 92 11.44 -11.00 -14.61
CA LYS A 92 12.23 -11.73 -13.61
C LYS A 92 11.48 -11.91 -12.29
N ASP A 93 10.78 -10.88 -11.83
CA ASP A 93 9.99 -10.93 -10.59
C ASP A 93 8.81 -11.89 -10.71
N ASN A 94 8.15 -11.96 -11.87
CA ASN A 94 7.11 -12.95 -12.14
C ASN A 94 7.63 -14.40 -12.08
N LEU A 95 8.83 -14.66 -12.62
CA LEU A 95 9.46 -15.99 -12.54
C LEU A 95 9.78 -16.37 -11.09
N ASN A 96 10.35 -15.46 -10.30
CA ASN A 96 10.65 -15.70 -8.88
C ASN A 96 9.37 -15.99 -8.07
N ARG A 97 8.26 -15.30 -8.36
CA ARG A 97 6.97 -15.54 -7.71
C ARG A 97 6.42 -16.94 -7.98
N LEU A 98 6.62 -17.45 -9.20
CA LEU A 98 6.23 -18.81 -9.54
C LEU A 98 7.04 -19.83 -8.74
N GLU A 99 8.36 -19.63 -8.61
CA GLU A 99 9.25 -20.52 -7.84
C GLU A 99 8.84 -20.62 -6.36
N VAL A 100 8.49 -19.50 -5.72
CA VAL A 100 8.06 -19.46 -4.30
C VAL A 100 6.69 -20.14 -4.10
N SER A 101 5.85 -20.18 -5.12
CA SER A 101 4.51 -20.78 -5.00
C SER A 101 4.51 -22.32 -4.99
N PHE A 102 5.61 -22.98 -5.38
CA PHE A 102 5.70 -24.45 -5.40
C PHE A 102 6.01 -25.08 -4.04
N PHE A 103 6.31 -24.29 -3.00
CA PHE A 103 6.64 -24.79 -1.67
C PHE A 103 5.80 -24.08 -0.58
N GLN A 104 4.52 -24.44 -0.48
CA GLN A 104 3.70 -24.08 0.68
C GLN A 104 3.26 -25.35 1.40
N GLU A 105 3.96 -25.69 2.49
CA GLU A 105 3.37 -26.57 3.49
C GLU A 105 2.19 -25.83 4.15
N PRO A 106 1.03 -26.49 4.35
CA PRO A 106 -0.12 -25.83 4.96
C PRO A 106 0.22 -25.39 6.38
N PHE A 107 0.17 -24.08 6.64
CA PHE A 107 0.31 -23.52 7.97
C PHE A 107 -0.82 -24.02 8.87
N GLN A 108 -0.51 -24.95 9.77
CA GLN A 108 -1.45 -25.48 10.76
C GLN A 108 -1.43 -24.57 12.00
N PHE A 109 -2.46 -23.73 12.12
CA PHE A 109 -2.66 -22.93 13.33
C PHE A 109 -3.42 -23.76 14.38
N THR A 110 -2.74 -24.19 15.44
CA THR A 110 -3.40 -24.82 16.59
C THR A 110 -3.79 -23.73 17.59
N SER A 111 -5.07 -23.33 17.57
CA SER A 111 -5.65 -22.50 18.63
C SER A 111 -5.68 -23.29 19.93
N ILE A 112 -4.91 -22.86 20.93
CA ILE A 112 -5.06 -23.38 22.29
C ILE A 112 -6.42 -22.88 22.80
N ALA A 113 -7.39 -23.78 22.96
CA ALA A 113 -8.68 -23.43 23.53
C ALA A 113 -8.47 -22.93 24.96
N PRO A 114 -9.01 -21.75 25.35
CA PRO A 114 -8.91 -21.32 26.73
C PRO A 114 -9.64 -22.34 27.60
N SER A 115 -8.92 -22.92 28.57
CA SER A 115 -9.56 -23.71 29.62
C SER A 115 -10.43 -22.74 30.42
N ILE A 116 -11.75 -22.87 30.25
CA ILE A 116 -12.70 -22.12 31.06
C ILE A 116 -12.53 -22.65 32.48
N LEU A 117 -11.86 -21.87 33.34
CA LEU A 117 -11.89 -22.11 34.76
C LEU A 117 -13.35 -21.99 35.19
N GLU A 118 -13.95 -23.11 35.56
CA GLU A 118 -15.33 -23.20 36.01
C GLU A 118 -15.49 -22.37 37.29
N LYS A 119 -15.78 -21.08 37.11
CA LYS A 119 -15.95 -20.14 38.22
C LYS A 119 -17.43 -19.87 38.40
N VAL A 120 -17.98 -20.63 39.35
CA VAL A 120 -19.13 -20.36 40.21
C VAL A 120 -20.39 -19.92 39.46
N ILE A 121 -21.33 -20.87 39.36
CA ILE A 121 -22.72 -20.66 39.01
C ILE A 121 -23.27 -19.51 39.86
N SER A 122 -23.34 -18.32 39.28
CA SER A 122 -24.25 -17.29 39.76
C SER A 122 -25.60 -17.66 39.19
N THR A 123 -26.49 -18.15 40.05
CA THR A 123 -27.88 -18.46 39.70
C THR A 123 -28.59 -17.16 39.34
N PHE A 124 -28.45 -16.72 38.09
CA PHE A 124 -29.35 -15.74 37.51
C PHE A 124 -30.72 -16.41 37.37
N PRO A 125 -31.82 -15.75 37.76
CA PRO A 125 -33.14 -16.31 37.51
C PRO A 125 -33.27 -16.59 36.01
N ALA A 126 -33.65 -17.83 35.68
CA ALA A 126 -33.88 -18.22 34.29
C ALA A 126 -34.98 -17.32 33.71
N TYR A 127 -34.61 -16.40 32.84
CA TYR A 127 -35.57 -15.60 32.09
C TYR A 127 -36.27 -16.53 31.10
N THR A 128 -37.50 -16.94 31.42
CA THR A 128 -38.34 -17.69 30.49
C THR A 128 -38.88 -16.72 29.44
N TYR A 129 -38.26 -16.74 28.26
CA TYR A 129 -38.71 -15.97 27.11
C TYR A 129 -40.03 -16.58 26.62
N GLN A 130 -41.18 -16.05 27.06
CA GLN A 130 -42.52 -16.51 26.64
C GLN A 130 -42.96 -15.98 25.27
N TYR A 131 -42.02 -15.52 24.45
CA TYR A 131 -42.33 -15.08 23.10
C TYR A 131 -42.48 -16.30 22.18
N SER A 132 -43.71 -16.59 21.77
CA SER A 132 -43.95 -17.44 20.60
C SER A 132 -44.11 -16.54 19.39
N SER A 133 -43.10 -16.50 18.52
CA SER A 133 -43.28 -15.87 17.21
C SER A 133 -44.18 -16.78 16.38
N ARG A 134 -45.32 -16.27 15.91
CA ARG A 134 -46.06 -16.92 14.82
C ARG A 134 -45.43 -16.52 13.49
N TYR A 135 -44.18 -16.89 13.30
CA TYR A 135 -43.49 -16.68 12.04
C TYR A 135 -44.20 -17.48 10.94
N ILE A 136 -44.99 -16.79 10.13
CA ILE A 136 -45.56 -17.36 8.91
C ILE A 136 -44.51 -17.17 7.82
N ASN A 137 -43.86 -18.27 7.44
CA ASN A 137 -42.81 -18.31 6.41
C ASN A 137 -43.39 -18.22 4.98
N THR A 138 -44.40 -17.38 4.76
CA THR A 138 -45.05 -17.26 3.46
C THR A 138 -44.56 -16.01 2.72
N ILE A 139 -43.50 -16.27 1.97
CA ILE A 139 -43.21 -15.76 0.62
C ILE A 139 -42.84 -14.28 0.52
N PHE A 140 -41.57 -13.99 0.79
CA PHE A 140 -40.91 -12.86 0.14
C PHE A 140 -40.53 -13.29 -1.30
N ARG A 141 -41.32 -12.88 -2.30
CA ARG A 141 -40.95 -13.01 -3.72
C ARG A 141 -40.44 -11.66 -4.20
N PRO A 142 -39.12 -11.48 -4.39
CA PRO A 142 -38.62 -10.25 -4.99
C PRO A 142 -39.18 -10.11 -6.43
N PRO A 143 -39.45 -8.87 -6.89
CA PRO A 143 -40.01 -8.64 -8.22
C PRO A 143 -39.05 -9.12 -9.29
N LYS A 144 -39.57 -9.85 -10.28
CA LYS A 144 -38.79 -10.24 -11.46
C LYS A 144 -38.69 -9.03 -12.38
N PHE A 145 -37.46 -8.61 -12.67
CA PHE A 145 -37.17 -7.65 -13.73
C PHE A 145 -37.62 -8.25 -15.06
N THR A 146 -38.62 -7.63 -15.69
CA THR A 146 -38.93 -7.83 -17.10
C THR A 146 -38.22 -6.75 -17.91
N VAL A 147 -37.36 -7.20 -18.83
CA VAL A 147 -36.70 -6.40 -19.87
C VAL A 147 -37.73 -5.91 -20.87
#